data_AF-A0A1W9W3X3-F1
#
_entry.id   AF-A0A1W9W3X3-F1
#
_cell.length_a   1.000
_cell.length_b   1.000
_cell.length_c   1.000
_cell.angle_alpha   90.00
_cell.angle_beta   90.00
_cell.angle_gamma   90.00
#
_symmetry.space_group_name_H-M   'P 1'
#
loop_
_entity.id
_entity.type
_entity.pdbx_description
1 polymer ?
#
loop_
_entity_poly.entity_id
_entity_poly.type
_entity_poly.pdbx_seq_one_letter_code
_entity_poly.pdbx_strand_id
1 'polypeptide(L)' 'MIVIADTGPLLALAKINALDLLEKLYHKIIICPVVYDEAITQGFASGASDAKVLNEAYNERERI' A
#
# COMPACT_ATOMS: atom_id res chain seq x y z
N MET A 1 6.53 10.80 15.38
CA MET A 1 5.77 9.54 15.58
C MET A 1 6.09 8.63 14.41
N ILE A 2 6.32 7.34 14.65
CA ILE A 2 6.54 6.35 13.57
C ILE A 2 5.24 5.58 13.41
N VAL A 3 4.70 5.54 12.19
CA VAL A 3 3.53 4.72 11.86
C VAL A 3 3.97 3.58 10.95
N ILE A 4 3.57 2.37 11.33
CA ILE A 4 3.81 1.15 10.55
C ILE A 4 2.45 0.71 10.04
N ALA A 5 2.27 0.72 8.72
CA ALA A 5 1.01 0.36 8.09
C ALA A 5 0.96 -1.15 7.83
N ASP A 6 -0.17 -1.75 8.16
CA ASP A 6 -0.48 -3.15 7.88
C ASP A 6 -1.25 -3.28 6.55
N THR A 7 -1.42 -4.50 6.05
CA THR A 7 -2.08 -4.82 4.77
C THR A 7 -3.51 -4.28 4.70
N GLY A 8 -4.29 -4.38 5.80
CA GLY A 8 -5.71 -3.99 5.83
C GLY A 8 -5.98 -2.52 5.46
N PRO A 9 -5.40 -1.53 6.17
CA PRO A 9 -5.53 -0.12 5.83
C PRO A 9 -5.02 0.23 4.42
N LEU A 10 -3.93 -0.40 3.98
CA LEU A 10 -3.37 -0.19 2.64
C LEU A 10 -4.37 -0.64 1.56
N LEU A 11 -4.93 -1.85 1.68
CA LEU A 11 -5.93 -2.36 0.75
C LEU A 11 -7.21 -1.52 0.74
N ALA A 12 -7.72 -1.16 1.92
CA ALA A 12 -8.95 -0.40 2.05
C ALA A 12 -8.85 0.95 1.34
N LEU A 13 -7.73 1.66 1.53
CA LEU A 13 -7.49 2.96 0.92
C LEU A 13 -7.11 2.86 -0.56
N ALA A 14 -6.38 1.81 -0.96
CA ALA A 14 -6.08 1.54 -2.37
C ALA A 14 -7.36 1.38 -3.19
N LYS A 15 -8.32 0.57 -2.71
CA LYS A 15 -9.61 0.31 -3.40
C LYS A 15 -10.44 1.57 -3.68
N ILE A 16 -10.23 2.65 -2.92
CA ILE A 16 -10.93 3.93 -3.09
C ILE A 16 -10.00 5.05 -3.59
N ASN A 17 -8.80 4.72 -4.04
CA ASN A 17 -7.78 5.66 -4.54
C ASN A 17 -7.44 6.79 -3.53
N ALA A 18 -7.28 6.44 -2.24
CA ALA A 18 -7.07 7.40 -1.14
C ALA A 18 -5.85 7.06 -0.27
N LEU A 19 -4.82 6.41 -0.83
CA LEU A 19 -3.59 6.05 -0.11
C LEU A 19 -2.80 7.27 0.36
N ASP A 20 -2.93 8.39 -0.34
CA ASP A 20 -2.35 9.69 0.00
C ASP A 20 -2.82 10.21 1.38
N LEU A 21 -3.99 9.77 1.85
CA LEU A 21 -4.51 10.11 3.18
C LEU A 21 -3.59 9.62 4.30
N LEU A 22 -2.96 8.45 4.15
CA LEU A 22 -2.05 7.96 5.17
C LEU A 22 -0.87 8.93 5.36
N GLU A 23 -0.36 9.51 4.28
CA GLU A 23 0.73 10.47 4.33
C GLU A 23 0.27 11.82 4.89
N LYS A 24 -0.91 12.30 4.46
CA LYS A 24 -1.49 13.55 4.97
C LYS A 24 -1.77 13.51 6.47
N LEU A 25 -2.16 12.34 7.00
CA LEU A 25 -2.50 12.16 8.41
C LEU A 25 -1.28 11.85 9.28
N TYR A 26 -0.33 11.06 8.77
CA TYR A 26 0.75 10.51 9.59
C TYR A 26 2.16 10.99 9.20
N HIS A 27 2.29 11.74 8.09
CA HIS A 27 3.53 12.24 7.48
C HIS A 27 4.50 11.14 7.02
N LYS A 28 4.95 10.29 7.94
CA LYS A 28 5.86 9.18 7.67
C LYS A 28 5.22 7.86 8.06
N ILE A 29 5.15 6.99 7.07
CA ILE A 29 4.54 5.67 7.14
C ILE A 29 5.55 4.70 6.58
N ILE A 30 5.78 3.62 7.32
CA ILE A 30 6.65 2.52 6.93
C ILE A 30 5.75 1.36 6.56
N ILE A 31 5.97 0.79 5.39
CA ILE A 31 5.38 -0.48 4.99
C ILE A 31 6.45 -1.54 5.25
N CYS A 32 6.13 -2.55 6.06
CA CYS A 32 7.08 -3.62 6.32
C CYS A 32 7.29 -4.47 5.05
N PRO A 33 8.51 -4.98 4.79
CA PRO A 33 8.78 -5.83 3.63
C PRO A 33 7.83 -7.04 3.52
N VAL A 34 7.46 -7.65 4.65
CA VAL A 34 6.52 -8.78 4.68
C VAL A 34 5.10 -8.40 4.23
N VAL A 35 4.65 -7.19 4.59
CA VAL A 35 3.34 -6.65 4.19
C VAL A 35 3.34 -6.35 2.69
N TYR A 36 4.45 -5.81 2.17
CA TYR A 36 4.63 -5.64 0.74
C TYR A 36 4.59 -7.00 0.01
N ASP A 37 5.33 -7.99 0.50
CA ASP A 37 5.39 -9.30 -0.14
C ASP A 37 4.05 -10.03 -0.14
N GLU A 38 3.28 -9.96 0.95
CA GLU A 38 1.92 -10.52 1.00
C GLU A 38 0.98 -9.77 0.05
N ALA A 39 0.83 -8.46 0.26
CA ALA A 39 -0.23 -7.66 -0.34
C ALA A 39 0.02 -7.35 -1.82
N ILE A 40 1.28 -7.27 -2.24
CA ILE A 40 1.69 -6.92 -3.60
C ILE A 40 2.27 -8.13 -4.29
N THR A 41 3.39 -8.69 -3.83
CA THR A 41 4.08 -9.78 -4.55
C THR A 41 3.19 -11.02 -4.71
N GLN A 42 2.69 -11.58 -3.60
CA GLN A 42 1.86 -12.78 -3.59
C GLN A 42 0.43 -12.50 -4.06
N GLY A 43 -0.13 -11.35 -3.68
CA GLY A 43 -1.44 -10.91 -4.16
C GLY A 43 -1.48 -10.83 -5.69
N PHE A 44 -0.44 -10.27 -6.32
CA PHE A 44 -0.35 -10.17 -7.78
C PHE A 44 -0.18 -11.56 -8.43
N ALA A 45 0.66 -12.42 -7.84
CA ALA A 45 0.84 -13.80 -8.29
C ALA A 45 -0.47 -14.63 -8.20
N SER A 46 -1.34 -14.30 -7.25
CA SER A 46 -2.63 -14.96 -7.03
C SER A 46 -3.78 -14.36 -7.85
N GLY A 47 -3.51 -13.33 -8.66
CA GLY A 47 -4.52 -12.64 -9.46
C GLY A 47 -5.48 -11.76 -8.63
N ALA A 48 -5.09 -11.36 -7.42
CA ALA A 48 -5.88 -10.49 -6.57
C ALA A 48 -5.96 -9.09 -7.18
N SER A 49 -7.18 -8.61 -7.44
CA SER A 49 -7.41 -7.34 -8.15
C SER A 49 -6.94 -6.12 -7.35
N ASP A 50 -6.93 -6.21 -6.03
CA ASP A 50 -6.45 -5.18 -5.12
C ASP A 50 -4.92 -5.08 -5.04
N ALA A 51 -4.20 -6.19 -5.27
CA ALA A 51 -2.74 -6.17 -5.37
C ALA A 51 -2.25 -5.30 -6.54
N LYS A 52 -3.00 -5.29 -7.66
CA LYS A 52 -2.68 -4.43 -8.81
C LYS A 52 -2.80 -2.94 -8.46
N VAL A 53 -3.88 -2.56 -7.79
CA VAL A 53 -4.12 -1.17 -7.38
C VAL A 53 -3.06 -0.69 -6.38
N LEU A 54 -2.67 -1.55 -5.43
CA LEU A 54 -1.58 -1.27 -4.51
C LEU A 54 -0.24 -1.09 -5.23
N ASN A 55 0.07 -1.96 -6.19
CA ASN A 55 1.31 -1.85 -6.95
C ASN A 55 1.36 -0.57 -7.79
N GLU A 56 0.26 -0.18 -8.43
CA GLU A 56 0.17 1.08 -9.17
C GLU A 56 0.40 2.28 -8.24
N ALA A 57 -0.29 2.34 -7.12
CA ALA A 57 -0.12 3.40 -6.12
C ALA A 57 1.30 3.45 -5.52
N TYR A 58 1.94 2.29 -5.33
CA TYR A 58 3.33 2.22 -4.88
C TYR A 58 4.30 2.78 -5.93
N ASN A 59 4.16 2.37 -7.20
CA ASN A 59 5.02 2.82 -8.30
C ASN A 59 4.85 4.31 -8.63
N GLU A 60 3.65 4.87 -8.45
CA GLU A 60 3.43 6.31 -8.52
C GLU A 60 4.18 7.07 -7.42
N ARG A 61 4.34 6.45 -6.24
CA ARG A 61 5.03 7.03 -5.08
C ARG A 61 6.55 7.10 -5.25
N GLU A 62 7.17 6.11 -5.89
CA GLU A 62 8.62 6.07 -6.16
C GLU A 62 9.06 7.04 -7.30
N ARG A 63 8.10 7.68 -7.98
CA ARG A 63 8.36 8.60 -9.11
C ARG A 63 8.44 10.08 -8.72
N ILE A 64 8.22 10.42 -7.45
CA ILE A 64 8.17 11.80 -6.91
C ILE A 64 9.34 12.01 -5.94
#